data_AF-A0A954L699-F1
#
_entry.id   AF-A0A954L699-F1
#
_cell.length_a   1.000
_cell.length_b   1.000
_cell.length_c   1.000
_cell.angle_alpha   90.00
_cell.angle_beta   90.00
_cell.angle_gamma   90.00
#
_symmetry.space_group_name_H-M   'P 1'
#
loop_
_entity.id
_entity.type
_entity.pdbx_description
1 polymer ?
#
loop_
_entity_poly.entity_id
_entity_poly.type
_entity_poly.pdbx_seq_one_letter_code
_entity_poly.pdbx_strand_id
1 'polypeptide(L)'
;MARRTAIVVTTIFEPSFLTGYLQSVLQSGRQKETVLYVIGDRKTPRSVWGACRAAQRGGFCIQCPTLEEQTDYLRHLGLPEDFIPWNSDNRRNIGFLMALDDGAEVIISIDDDNFCDPQMDYIG
;
A
#
# COMPACT_ATOMS: atom_id res chain seq x y z
N MET A 1 -17.14 -13.52 8.99
CA MET A 1 -15.70 -13.19 9.05
C MET A 1 -15.59 -11.69 9.04
N ALA A 2 -14.58 -11.11 9.70
CA ALA A 2 -14.34 -9.68 9.58
C ALA A 2 -13.81 -9.36 8.17
N ARG A 3 -14.33 -8.30 7.57
CA ARG A 3 -14.03 -7.91 6.19
C ARG A 3 -12.59 -7.43 6.08
N ARG A 4 -11.84 -7.90 5.07
CA ARG A 4 -10.47 -7.41 4.82
C ARG A 4 -10.48 -6.19 3.90
N THR A 5 -9.89 -5.09 4.37
CA THR A 5 -9.75 -3.84 3.61
C THR A 5 -8.29 -3.64 3.19
N ALA A 6 -8.07 -3.38 1.91
CA ALA A 6 -6.77 -3.00 1.37
C ALA A 6 -6.76 -1.50 1.05
N ILE A 7 -5.81 -0.76 1.60
CA ILE A 7 -5.52 0.60 1.15
C ILE A 7 -4.30 0.52 0.24
N VAL A 8 -4.43 0.98 -1.00
CA VAL A 8 -3.40 0.81 -2.02
C VAL A 8 -2.94 2.17 -2.53
N VAL A 9 -1.62 2.37 -2.52
CA VAL A 9 -0.97 3.61 -2.94
C VAL A 9 0.28 3.29 -3.76
N THR A 10 0.57 4.17 -4.71
CA THR A 10 1.91 4.25 -5.32
C THR A 10 2.46 5.64 -5.04
N THR A 11 3.78 5.77 -4.91
CA THR A 11 4.38 7.07 -4.57
C THR A 11 5.76 7.23 -5.18
N ILE A 12 6.08 8.45 -5.60
CA ILE A 12 7.45 8.88 -5.92
C ILE A 12 7.93 10.04 -5.01
N PHE A 13 7.18 10.31 -3.95
CA PHE A 13 7.41 11.41 -3.01
C PHE A 13 7.79 10.89 -1.61
N GLU A 14 8.12 11.82 -0.71
CA GLU A 14 8.35 11.51 0.70
C GLU A 14 7.06 10.96 1.35
N PRO A 15 7.16 10.09 2.39
CA PRO A 15 6.02 9.36 2.94
C PRO A 15 5.12 10.21 3.87
N SER A 16 4.84 11.46 3.51
CA SER A 16 3.98 12.35 4.30
C SER A 16 2.54 11.83 4.41
N PHE A 17 2.03 11.19 3.34
CA PHE A 17 0.68 10.60 3.32
C PHE A 17 0.48 9.55 4.42
N LEU A 18 1.53 8.79 4.75
CA LEU A 18 1.43 7.59 5.58
C LEU A 18 0.86 7.89 6.97
N THR A 19 1.26 8.99 7.59
CA THR A 19 0.89 9.31 8.97
C THR A 19 -0.63 9.43 9.16
N GLY A 20 -1.32 10.11 8.23
CA GLY A 20 -2.77 10.31 8.33
C GLY A 20 -3.54 8.99 8.23
N TYR A 21 -3.17 8.14 7.26
CA TYR A 21 -3.81 6.83 7.09
C TYR A 21 -3.52 5.88 8.27
N LEU A 22 -2.29 5.85 8.79
CA LEU A 22 -2.00 5.05 9.98
C LEU A 22 -2.80 5.51 11.21
N GLN A 23 -2.98 6.83 11.38
CA GLN A 23 -3.83 7.36 12.45
C GLN A 23 -5.30 6.98 12.26
N SER A 24 -5.85 7.09 11.05
CA SER A 24 -7.23 6.66 10.75
C SER A 24 -7.42 5.16 11.01
N VAL A 25 -6.48 4.31 10.59
CA VAL A 25 -6.49 2.85 10.88
C VAL A 25 -6.41 2.57 12.39
N LEU A 26 -5.61 3.32 13.13
CA LEU A 26 -5.49 3.18 14.58
C LEU A 26 -6.79 3.58 15.30
N GLN A 27 -7.42 4.68 14.88
CA GLN A 27 -8.65 5.21 15.49
C GLN A 27 -9.88 4.34 15.22
N SER A 28 -9.96 3.74 14.03
CA SER A 28 -11.03 2.78 13.70
C SER A 28 -10.91 1.46 14.48
N GLY A 29 -9.75 1.15 15.07
CA GLY A 29 -9.50 -0.13 15.74
C GLY A 29 -9.38 -1.32 14.80
N ARG A 30 -9.19 -1.08 13.49
CA ARG A 30 -9.16 -2.09 12.43
C ARG A 30 -7.76 -2.46 11.95
N GLN A 31 -6.74 -2.30 12.79
CA GLN A 31 -5.34 -2.54 12.43
C GLN A 31 -5.10 -3.97 11.91
N LYS A 32 -5.85 -4.96 12.42
CA LYS A 32 -5.73 -6.36 12.00
C LYS A 32 -6.54 -6.72 10.76
N GLU A 33 -7.47 -5.86 10.37
CA GLU A 33 -8.39 -6.06 9.25
C GLU A 33 -8.02 -5.20 8.04
N THR A 34 -7.06 -4.29 8.21
CA THR A 34 -6.61 -3.35 7.18
C THR A 34 -5.15 -3.61 6.81
N VAL A 35 -4.87 -3.76 5.52
CA VAL A 35 -3.51 -3.86 4.99
C VAL A 35 -3.21 -2.65 4.11
N LEU A 36 -2.09 -1.97 4.36
CA LEU A 36 -1.60 -0.91 3.50
C LEU A 36 -0.62 -1.48 2.47
N TYR A 37 -0.93 -1.39 1.18
CA TYR A 37 -0.03 -1.74 0.09
C TYR A 37 0.63 -0.48 -0.45
N VAL A 38 1.91 -0.28 -0.13
CA VAL A 38 2.72 0.85 -0.58
C VAL A 38 3.63 0.36 -1.71
N ILE A 39 3.23 0.65 -2.95
CA ILE A 39 3.97 0.20 -4.13
C ILE A 39 4.91 1.32 -4.59
N GLY A 40 6.21 1.14 -4.32
CA GLY A 40 7.23 2.07 -4.82
C GLY A 40 7.51 1.88 -6.31
N ASP A 41 8.00 2.95 -6.94
CA ASP A 41 8.60 2.97 -8.27
C ASP A 41 10.11 3.32 -8.15
N ARG A 42 10.83 3.38 -9.28
CA ARG A 42 12.26 3.69 -9.35
C ARG A 42 12.64 5.04 -8.76
N LYS A 43 11.70 5.99 -8.77
CA LYS A 43 11.90 7.35 -8.25
C LYS A 43 11.52 7.48 -6.77
N THR A 44 10.95 6.44 -6.16
CA THR A 44 10.52 6.50 -4.76
C THR A 44 11.72 6.73 -3.84
N PRO A 45 11.64 7.70 -2.92
CA PRO A 45 12.69 7.95 -1.93
C PRO A 45 12.87 6.76 -0.97
N ARG A 46 14.13 6.48 -0.59
CA ARG A 46 14.47 5.39 0.34
C ARG A 46 13.76 5.52 1.70
N SER A 47 13.40 6.75 2.08
CA SER A 47 12.64 7.07 3.29
C SER A 47 11.28 6.36 3.34
N VAL A 48 10.64 6.09 2.20
CA VAL A 48 9.33 5.39 2.13
C VAL A 48 9.43 3.97 2.70
N TRP A 49 10.40 3.18 2.24
CA TRP A 49 10.63 1.84 2.81
C TRP A 49 11.05 1.91 4.29
N GLY A 50 11.77 2.96 4.69
CA GLY A 50 12.12 3.21 6.09
C GLY A 50 10.88 3.44 6.97
N ALA A 51 9.96 4.28 6.50
CA ALA A 51 8.71 4.61 7.16
C ALA A 51 7.77 3.40 7.22
N CYS A 52 7.65 2.63 6.14
CA CYS A 52 6.86 1.39 6.13
C CYS A 52 7.38 0.38 7.14
N ARG A 53 8.70 0.15 7.21
CA ARG A 53 9.31 -0.72 8.22
C ARG A 53 9.09 -0.22 9.65
N ALA A 54 9.12 1.10 9.87
CA ALA A 54 8.86 1.68 11.17
C ALA A 54 7.40 1.46 11.61
N ALA A 55 6.45 1.64 10.69
CA ALA A 55 5.04 1.40 10.95
C ALA A 55 4.72 -0.09 11.15
N GLN A 56 5.35 -1.01 10.40
CA GLN A 56 5.27 -2.45 10.66
C GLN A 56 5.73 -2.80 12.10
N ARG A 57 6.87 -2.23 12.55
CA ARG A 57 7.32 -2.39 13.95
C ARG A 57 6.34 -1.79 14.97
N GLY A 58 5.56 -0.80 14.55
CA GLY A 58 4.46 -0.20 15.32
C GLY A 58 3.18 -1.04 15.37
N GLY A 59 3.14 -2.21 14.71
CA GLY A 59 2.01 -3.13 14.74
C GLY A 59 0.99 -2.95 13.62
N PHE A 60 1.29 -2.14 12.61
CA PHE A 60 0.43 -2.00 11.41
C PHE A 60 0.72 -3.08 10.37
N CYS A 61 -0.32 -3.59 9.72
CA CYS A 61 -0.19 -4.49 8.58
C CYS A 61 0.12 -3.67 7.31
N ILE A 62 1.36 -3.74 6.84
CA ILE A 62 1.82 -3.02 5.64
C ILE A 62 2.59 -3.98 4.75
N GLN A 63 2.29 -3.97 3.45
CA GLN A 63 3.05 -4.59 2.38
C GLN A 63 3.74 -3.49 1.57
N CYS A 64 5.08 -3.49 1.58
CA CYS A 64 5.89 -2.50 0.88
C CYS A 64 7.01 -3.22 0.10
N PRO A 65 6.67 -3.94 -0.98
CA PRO A 65 7.64 -4.72 -1.72
C PRO A 65 8.71 -3.82 -2.36
N THR A 66 9.94 -4.30 -2.34
CA THR A 66 11.06 -3.77 -3.11
C THR A 66 10.77 -3.89 -4.61
N LEU A 67 11.54 -3.19 -5.44
CA LEU A 67 11.39 -3.24 -6.90
C LEU A 67 11.64 -4.67 -7.44
N GLU A 68 12.53 -5.43 -6.78
CA GLU A 68 12.81 -6.82 -7.11
C GLU A 68 11.63 -7.73 -6.72
N GLU A 69 11.11 -7.62 -5.49
CA GLU A 69 9.93 -8.38 -5.04
C GLU A 69 8.69 -8.11 -5.91
N GLN A 70 8.52 -6.88 -6.39
CA GLN A 70 7.46 -6.55 -7.36
C GLN A 70 7.64 -7.30 -8.68
N THR A 71 8.88 -7.42 -9.14
CA THR A 71 9.23 -8.14 -10.37
C THR A 71 8.99 -9.64 -10.21
N ASP A 72 9.44 -10.20 -9.09
CA ASP A 72 9.22 -11.61 -8.74
C ASP A 72 7.73 -11.95 -8.63
N TYR A 73 6.94 -11.04 -8.05
CA TYR A 73 5.49 -11.20 -7.95
C TYR A 73 4.82 -11.26 -9.34
N LEU A 74 5.19 -10.38 -10.27
CA LEU A 74 4.68 -10.44 -11.65
C LEU A 74 5.06 -11.75 -12.35
N ARG A 75 6.31 -12.20 -12.20
CA ARG A 75 6.76 -13.49 -12.73
C ARG A 75 5.97 -14.65 -12.14
N HIS A 76 5.66 -14.62 -10.84
CA HIS A 76 4.84 -15.64 -10.17
C HIS A 76 3.44 -15.73 -10.77
N LEU A 77 2.86 -14.60 -11.19
CA LEU A 77 1.58 -14.54 -11.91
C LEU A 77 1.68 -14.95 -13.39
N GLY A 78 2.86 -15.31 -13.88
CA GLY A 78 3.11 -15.61 -15.30
C GLY A 78 3.12 -14.38 -16.20
N LEU A 79 3.27 -13.18 -15.64
CA LEU A 79 3.32 -11.93 -16.37
C LEU A 79 4.77 -11.50 -16.63
N PRO A 80 5.04 -10.84 -17.79
CA PRO A 80 6.31 -10.15 -18.01
C PRO A 80 6.58 -9.09 -16.94
N GLU A 81 7.85 -8.85 -16.65
CA GLU A 81 8.31 -7.88 -15.64
C GLU A 81 7.84 -6.44 -15.89
N ASP A 82 7.61 -6.10 -17.16
CA ASP A 82 7.18 -4.80 -17.65
C ASP A 82 5.70 -4.74 -18.00
N PHE A 83 4.93 -5.82 -17.75
CA PHE A 83 3.48 -5.84 -17.98
C PHE A 83 2.78 -4.70 -17.25
N ILE A 84 3.21 -4.43 -16.02
CA ILE A 84 2.90 -3.17 -15.32
C ILE A 84 4.11 -2.24 -15.48
N PRO A 85 3.97 -1.08 -16.15
CA PRO A 85 5.10 -0.25 -16.56
C PRO A 85 5.75 0.50 -15.40
N TRP A 86 7.06 0.76 -15.50
CA TRP A 86 7.81 1.59 -14.54
C TRP A 86 7.61 3.07 -14.86
N ASN A 87 7.79 3.93 -13.85
CA ASN A 87 7.52 5.37 -13.92
C ASN A 87 6.08 5.68 -14.34
N SER A 88 5.12 4.91 -13.81
CA SER A 88 3.69 5.09 -14.09
C SER A 88 2.90 4.96 -12.79
N ASP A 89 1.87 5.78 -12.67
CA ASP A 89 0.78 5.58 -11.69
C ASP A 89 0.22 4.15 -11.70
N ASN A 90 0.14 3.50 -12.87
CA ASN A 90 -0.28 2.11 -13.05
C ASN A 90 0.57 1.12 -12.26
N ARG A 91 1.75 1.52 -11.77
CA ARG A 91 2.54 0.72 -10.83
C ARG A 91 1.72 0.30 -9.61
N ARG A 92 0.71 1.10 -9.20
CA ARG A 92 -0.30 0.76 -8.18
C ARG A 92 -1.03 -0.56 -8.44
N ASN A 93 -1.19 -0.97 -9.70
CA ASN A 93 -1.90 -2.19 -10.06
C ASN A 93 -1.27 -3.45 -9.46
N ILE A 94 0.03 -3.43 -9.15
CA ILE A 94 0.67 -4.52 -8.39
C ILE A 94 0.01 -4.67 -7.02
N GLY A 95 -0.25 -3.56 -6.33
CA GLY A 95 -0.93 -3.56 -5.04
C GLY A 95 -2.38 -4.03 -5.12
N PHE A 96 -3.10 -3.74 -6.21
CA PHE A 96 -4.44 -4.32 -6.43
C PHE A 96 -4.39 -5.83 -6.61
N LEU A 97 -3.41 -6.34 -7.36
CA LEU A 97 -3.23 -7.78 -7.55
C LEU A 97 -2.85 -8.46 -6.23
N MET A 98 -1.93 -7.88 -5.46
CA MET A 98 -1.54 -8.41 -4.15
C MET A 98 -2.72 -8.40 -3.17
N ALA A 99 -3.51 -7.32 -3.15
CA ALA A 99 -4.72 -7.23 -2.34
C ALA A 99 -5.76 -8.29 -2.73
N LEU A 100 -5.91 -8.56 -4.03
CA LEU A 100 -6.78 -9.63 -4.52
C LEU A 100 -6.30 -11.01 -4.06
N ASP A 101 -4.99 -11.28 -4.16
CA ASP A 101 -4.38 -12.55 -3.74
C ASP A 101 -4.51 -12.77 -2.22
N ASP A 102 -4.40 -11.70 -1.43
CA ASP A 102 -4.62 -11.69 0.01
C ASP A 102 -6.12 -11.78 0.42
N GLY A 103 -7.04 -11.82 -0.56
CA GLY A 103 -8.47 -11.95 -0.35
C GLY A 103 -9.13 -10.69 0.22
N ALA A 104 -8.63 -9.50 -0.12
CA ALA A 104 -9.28 -8.24 0.23
C ALA A 104 -10.67 -8.14 -0.41
N GLU A 105 -11.65 -7.74 0.39
CA GLU A 105 -13.04 -7.56 -0.04
C GLU A 105 -13.35 -6.11 -0.40
N VAL A 106 -12.56 -5.18 0.13
CA VAL A 106 -12.64 -3.74 -0.15
C VAL A 106 -11.27 -3.23 -0.51
N ILE A 107 -11.21 -2.42 -1.58
CA ILE A 107 -10.02 -1.70 -2.00
C ILE A 107 -10.30 -0.20 -1.87
N ILE A 108 -9.46 0.49 -1.12
CA ILE A 108 -9.38 1.95 -1.05
C ILE A 108 -8.12 2.35 -1.83
N SER A 109 -8.31 2.87 -3.04
CA SER A 109 -7.21 3.43 -3.83
C SER A 109 -7.01 4.88 -3.42
N ILE A 110 -5.78 5.25 -3.06
CA ILE A 110 -5.42 6.62 -2.67
C ILE A 110 -4.24 7.12 -3.51
N ASP A 111 -4.16 8.44 -3.67
CA ASP A 111 -2.95 9.10 -4.15
C ASP A 111 -2.09 9.56 -2.98
N ASP A 112 -0.79 9.75 -3.22
CA ASP A 112 0.19 10.11 -2.20
C ASP A 112 0.17 11.60 -1.81
N ASP A 113 -0.65 12.40 -2.51
CA ASP A 113 -0.97 13.78 -2.19
C ASP A 113 -2.36 13.97 -1.56
N ASN A 114 -3.09 12.86 -1.33
CA ASN A 114 -4.40 12.93 -0.67
C ASN A 114 -4.23 13.28 0.81
N PHE A 115 -5.01 14.26 1.26
CA PHE A 115 -5.14 14.59 2.67
C PHE A 115 -6.11 13.64 3.36
N CYS A 116 -5.60 12.82 4.29
CA CYS A 116 -6.41 11.97 5.15
C CYS A 116 -6.73 12.72 6.44
N ASP A 117 -8.00 13.08 6.65
CA ASP A 117 -8.47 13.59 7.93
C ASP A 117 -8.55 12.43 8.93
N PRO A 118 -7.70 12.40 9.98
CA PRO A 118 -7.68 11.27 10.90
C PRO A 118 -9.01 11.10 11.67
N GLN A 119 -9.88 12.13 11.73
CA GLN A 119 -11.18 12.06 12.40
C GLN A 119 -12.27 11.38 11.56
N MET A 120 -12.02 11.19 10.26
CA MET A 120 -12.94 10.52 9.36
C MET A 120 -12.63 9.02 9.30
N ASP A 121 -13.68 8.21 9.34
CA ASP A 121 -13.57 6.77 9.08
C ASP A 121 -13.72 6.49 7.59
N TYR A 122 -12.58 6.27 6.93
CA TYR A 122 -12.53 5.89 5.52
C TYR A 122 -12.63 4.37 5.30
N ILE A 123 -12.51 3.58 6.37
CA ILE A 123 -12.38 2.12 6.31
C ILE A 123 -13.76 1.45 6.47
N GLY A 124 -14.67 2.12 7.19
CA GLY A 124 -16.07 1.74 7.39
C GLY A 124 -16.31 0.77 8.53
#